data_AF-A0A1G9IP98-F1
#
_entry.id   AF-A0A1G9IP98-F1
#
_cell.length_a   1.000
_cell.length_b   1.000
_cell.length_c   1.000
_cell.angle_alpha   90.00
_cell.angle_beta   90.00
_cell.angle_gamma   90.00
#
_symmetry.space_group_name_H-M   'P 1'
#
loop_
_entity.id
_entity.type
_entity.pdbx_description
1 polymer ?
#
loop_
_entity_poly.entity_id
_entity_poly.type
_entity_poly.pdbx_seq_one_letter_code
_entity_poly.pdbx_strand_id
1 'polypeptide(L)' 'MMIAELIDGDDFRARLVALGIRIPEGACPETCARMALRKHAEVGVLGLQELVRELMQHTDMMLPSVRQAIERYLLPGLR' A
#
# COMPACT_ATOMS: atom_id res chain seq x y z
N MET A 1 -26.45 7.46 5.15
CA MET A 1 -25.07 7.76 4.70
C MET A 1 -24.31 6.46 4.74
N MET A 2 -23.94 5.91 3.59
CA MET A 2 -23.11 4.70 3.56
C MET A 2 -21.69 5.16 3.86
N ILE A 3 -21.19 4.89 5.07
CA ILE A 3 -19.75 4.93 5.30
C ILE A 3 -19.22 3.70 4.57
N ALA A 4 -18.95 3.83 3.28
CA ALA A 4 -18.06 2.90 2.62
C ALA A 4 -16.73 3.07 3.36
N GLU A 5 -16.28 2.02 4.05
CA GLU A 5 -14.97 2.01 4.71
C GLU A 5 -13.90 2.04 3.60
N LEU A 6 -13.63 3.24 3.10
CA LEU A 6 -12.69 3.46 2.02
C LEU A 6 -11.27 3.31 2.57
N ILE A 7 -10.46 2.52 1.87
CA ILE A 7 -9.03 2.39 2.06
C ILE A 7 -8.39 3.72 1.67
N ASP A 8 -8.13 4.53 2.68
CA ASP A 8 -7.36 5.77 2.62
C ASP A 8 -5.84 5.50 2.74
N GLY A 9 -5.01 6.53 2.52
CA GLY A 9 -3.58 6.48 2.74
C GLY A 9 -3.17 6.07 4.15
N ASP A 10 -3.95 6.39 5.19
CA ASP A 10 -3.67 5.97 6.56
C ASP A 10 -3.89 4.47 6.77
N ASP A 11 -4.99 3.92 6.24
CA ASP A 11 -5.26 2.48 6.27
C ASP A 11 -4.20 1.70 5.47
N PHE A 12 -3.86 2.20 4.28
CA PHE A 12 -2.78 1.63 3.48
C PHE A 12 -1.44 1.65 4.23
N ARG A 13 -1.10 2.76 4.90
CA ARG A 13 0.11 2.85 5.75
C ARG A 13 0.06 1.82 6.87
N ALA A 14 -1.06 1.72 7.58
CA ALA A 14 -1.21 0.79 8.71
C ALA A 14 -0.98 -0.67 8.27
N ARG A 15 -1.52 -1.08 7.12
CA ARG A 15 -1.30 -2.43 6.55
C ARG A 15 0.17 -2.68 6.22
N LEU A 16 0.88 -1.70 5.65
CA LEU A 16 2.31 -1.82 5.35
C LEU A 16 3.16 -1.88 6.63
N VAL A 17 2.81 -1.09 7.64
CA VAL A 17 3.46 -1.12 8.96
C VAL A 17 3.26 -2.46 9.64
N ALA A 18 2.08 -3.09 9.49
CA ALA A 18 1.80 -4.43 9.99
C ALA A 18 2.71 -5.51 9.36
N LEU A 19 3.17 -5.31 8.12
CA LEU A 19 4.18 -6.16 7.46
C LEU A 19 5.62 -5.90 7.96
N GLY A 20 5.82 -4.98 8.90
CA GLY A 20 7.13 -4.60 9.43
C GLY A 20 7.83 -3.48 8.64
N ILE A 21 7.12 -2.79 7.74
CA ILE A 21 7.66 -1.67 6.97
C ILE A 21 7.49 -0.40 7.80
N ARG A 22 8.61 0.18 8.27
CA ARG A 22 8.53 1.44 9.02
C ARG A 22 8.25 2.61 8.08
N ILE A 23 7.05 3.17 8.18
CA ILE A 23 6.61 4.33 7.41
C ILE A 23 6.22 5.43 8.40
N PRO A 24 6.69 6.67 8.22
CA PRO A 24 6.35 7.76 9.13
C PRO A 24 4.85 8.09 9.07
N GLU A 25 4.32 8.56 10.20
CA GLU A 25 2.97 9.11 10.26
C GLU A 25 2.83 10.33 9.33
N GLY A 26 1.67 10.48 8.71
CA GLY A 26 1.43 11.53 7.71
C GLY A 26 2.09 11.31 6.34
N ALA A 27 2.73 10.15 6.11
CA ALA A 27 3.25 9.82 4.78
C ALA A 27 2.11 9.72 3.74
N CYS A 28 2.31 10.38 2.59
CA CYS A 28 1.43 10.22 1.45
C CYS A 28 1.46 8.78 0.90
N PRO A 29 0.38 8.30 0.27
CA PRO A 29 0.32 6.93 -0.27
C PRO A 29 1.44 6.61 -1.26
N GLU A 30 1.90 7.60 -2.03
CA GLU A 30 3.07 7.45 -2.92
C GLU A 30 4.36 7.15 -2.14
N THR A 31 4.60 7.90 -1.05
CA THR A 31 5.74 7.67 -0.16
C THR A 31 5.64 6.29 0.48
N CYS A 32 4.46 5.91 0.97
CA CYS A 32 4.21 4.58 1.53
C CYS A 32 4.57 3.46 0.54
N ALA A 33 4.07 3.56 -0.69
CA ALA A 33 4.31 2.57 -1.75
C ALA A 33 5.81 2.48 -2.12
N ARG A 34 6.49 3.63 -2.26
CA ARG A 34 7.93 3.66 -2.55
C ARG A 34 8.77 3.08 -1.41
N MET A 35 8.46 3.40 -0.16
CA MET A 35 9.17 2.87 1.00
C MET A 35 8.95 1.36 1.13
N ALA A 36 7.73 0.89 0.91
CA ALA A 36 7.42 -0.53 0.91
C ALA A 36 8.17 -1.30 -0.17
N LEU A 37 8.19 -0.78 -1.40
CA LEU A 37 8.96 -1.37 -2.50
C LEU A 37 10.45 -1.40 -2.18
N ARG A 38 11.02 -0.28 -1.72
CA ARG A 38 12.44 -0.20 -1.36
C ARG A 38 12.80 -1.21 -0.29
N LYS A 39 11.99 -1.31 0.77
CA LYS A 39 12.21 -2.26 1.84
C LYS A 39 12.14 -3.71 1.34
N HIS A 40 11.18 -4.01 0.46
CA HIS A 40 11.06 -5.32 -0.16
C HIS A 40 12.27 -5.65 -1.04
N ALA A 41 12.79 -4.70 -1.81
CA ALA A 41 14.00 -4.88 -2.60
C ALA A 41 15.26 -5.05 -1.74
N GLU A 42 15.33 -4.39 -0.57
CA GLU A 42 16.51 -4.45 0.32
C GLU A 42 16.57 -5.72 1.16
N VAL A 43 15.44 -6.16 1.73
CA VAL A 43 15.43 -7.28 2.69
C VAL A 43 14.42 -8.39 2.39
N GLY A 44 13.55 -8.20 1.39
CA GLY A 44 12.43 -9.09 1.13
C GLY A 44 11.34 -8.95 2.20
N VAL A 45 10.23 -8.29 1.86
CA VAL A 45 9.06 -8.22 2.74
C VAL A 45 8.09 -9.33 2.35
N LEU A 46 8.05 -10.39 3.15
CA LEU A 46 7.08 -11.48 3.00
C LEU A 46 5.66 -10.93 3.20
N GLY A 47 4.74 -11.29 2.30
CA GLY A 47 3.34 -10.84 2.35
C GLY A 47 3.05 -9.50 1.67
N LEU A 48 4.07 -8.73 1.23
CA LEU A 48 3.82 -7.48 0.51
C LEU A 48 3.08 -7.70 -0.83
N GLN A 49 3.48 -8.73 -1.59
CA GLN A 49 2.84 -9.06 -2.85
C GLN A 49 1.38 -9.50 -2.66
N GLU A 50 1.12 -10.32 -1.64
CA GLU A 50 -0.23 -10.80 -1.33
C GLU A 50 -1.11 -9.64 -0.86
N LEU A 51 -0.61 -8.77 0.02
CA LEU A 51 -1.30 -7.55 0.43
C LEU A 51 -1.66 -6.67 -0.78
N VAL A 52 -0.72 -6.44 -1.69
CA VAL A 52 -0.98 -5.64 -2.90
C VAL A 52 -2.04 -6.29 -3.77
N ARG A 53 -2.03 -7.62 -3.92
CA ARG A 53 -3.07 -8.34 -4.66
C ARG A 53 -4.44 -8.20 -4.00
N GLU A 54 -4.55 -8.37 -2.70
CA GLU A 54 -5.80 -8.19 -1.94
C GLU A 54 -6.32 -6.75 -2.08
N LEU A 55 -5.43 -5.76 -1.93
CA LEU A 55 -5.76 -4.35 -2.13
C LEU A 55 -6.29 -4.08 -3.54
N MET A 56 -5.70 -4.70 -4.57
CA MET A 56 -6.19 -4.57 -5.94
C MET A 56 -7.55 -5.25 -6.18
N GLN A 57 -7.89 -6.31 -5.43
CA GLN A 57 -9.24 -6.90 -5.45
C GLN A 57 -10.29 -5.96 -4.84
N HIS A 58 -9.90 -5.12 -3.88
CA HIS A 58 -10.79 -4.19 -3.17
C HIS A 58 -10.69 -2.76 -3.72
N THR A 59 -10.42 -2.61 -5.02
CA THR A 59 -10.24 -1.30 -5.66
C THR A 59 -11.49 -0.42 -5.64
N ASP A 60 -12.68 -1.02 -5.57
CA ASP A 60 -13.95 -0.31 -5.42
C ASP A 60 -14.07 0.40 -4.05
N MET A 61 -13.40 -0.15 -3.03
CA MET A 61 -13.34 0.40 -1.68
C MET A 61 -12.04 1.18 -1.43
N MET A 62 -11.32 1.62 -2.47
CA MET A 62 -10.01 2.26 -2.31
C MET A 62 -10.01 3.68 -2.86
N LEU A 63 -9.36 4.60 -2.13
CA LEU A 63 -9.17 5.94 -2.66
C LEU A 63 -8.30 5.93 -3.92
N PRO A 64 -8.63 6.77 -4.93
CA PRO A 64 -7.88 6.81 -6.18
C PRO A 64 -6.41 7.19 -5.98
N SER A 65 -6.09 7.96 -4.93
CA SER A 65 -4.70 8.31 -4.59
C SER A 65 -3.88 7.10 -4.14
N VAL A 66 -4.49 6.18 -3.37
CA VAL A 66 -3.84 4.94 -2.94
C VAL A 66 -3.68 4.00 -4.12
N ARG A 67 -4.74 3.83 -4.93
CA ARG A 67 -4.71 2.98 -6.12
C ARG A 67 -3.59 3.39 -7.07
N GLN A 68 -3.51 4.68 -7.39
CA GLN A 68 -2.45 5.21 -8.26
C GLN A 68 -1.05 4.96 -7.70
N ALA A 69 -0.85 5.09 -6.38
CA ALA A 69 0.44 4.81 -5.76
C ALA A 69 0.84 3.33 -5.90
N ILE A 70 -0.11 2.41 -5.70
CA ILE A 70 0.11 0.97 -5.86
C ILE A 70 0.43 0.65 -7.33
N GLU A 71 -0.38 1.13 -8.27
CA GLU A 71 -0.21 0.88 -9.70
C GLU A 71 1.11 1.43 -10.24
N ARG A 72 1.52 2.61 -9.76
CA ARG A 72 2.72 3.31 -10.25
C ARG A 72 4.01 2.76 -9.68
N TYR A 73 4.01 2.29 -8.43
CA TYR A 73 5.23 1.90 -7.73
C TYR A 73 5.28 0.40 -7.40
N LEU A 74 4.23 -0.14 -6.77
CA LEU A 74 4.25 -1.52 -6.27
C LEU A 74 4.01 -2.55 -7.36
N LEU A 75 3.03 -2.38 -8.24
CA LEU A 75 2.77 -3.33 -9.34
C LEU A 75 3.97 -3.57 -10.26
N PRO A 76 4.69 -2.54 -10.75
CA PRO A 76 5.86 -2.77 -11.61
C PRO A 76 7.07 -3.30 -10.84
N GLY A 77 7.18 -3.00 -9.54
CA GLY A 77 8.33 -3.37 -8.72
C GLY A 77 8.23 -4.74 -8.04
N LEU A 78 7.03 -5.32 -7.97
CA LEU A 78 6.75 -6.65 -7.40
C LEU A 78 6.54 -7.72 -8.49
N ARG A 79 6.88 -7.41 -9.75
CA ARG A 79 6.66 -8.29 -10.90
C ARG A 79 7.85 -9.20 -11.18
#